data_AF-A0A3N0YAR3-F1
#
_entry.id   AF-A0A3N0YAR3-F1
#
_cell.length_a   1.000
_cell.length_b   1.000
_cell.length_c   1.000
_cell.angle_alpha   90.00
_cell.angle_beta   90.00
_cell.angle_gamma   90.00
#
_symmetry.space_group_name_H-M   'P 1'
#
loop_
_entity.id
_entity.type
_entity.pdbx_description
1 polymer ?
#
loop_
_entity_poly.entity_id
_entity_poly.type
_entity_poly.pdbx_seq_one_letter_code
_entity_poly.pdbx_strand_id
1 'polypeptide(L)'
;MPTVVLMDSSLSMTRPVSVEGSEEFQRKNLAVHGLTMLFEHMATNYRMEFTSFVAFSSLWELLVPFTRDYNTLQEALNNLEDYDKTCLEAALQGVSNIVQQEWGTSCPCQVVLVTDGALGIGRGSLRHSLQTVKQRVEDKKFPLPFPFPSKLYIMCIANAEELQATDGMDNLEQLINLNGGEGQIYTMEGPLCLKSVQSMFGKLIDQAYSPFHAVLRCGNLTSDVQVFPRPEPVIIDEEVDPLPKTVQTDLEIVGFIEIGDISSPPVLSRHLVLPIAVNKEGDEMGTGTSDETEEETSTNQMAGKSPNFCVLLHGSLKVEGMVALVQLGPDWFGMLYSQADSKKKSNLMMSLFEFGSEPLPWLGRVSQLGPASDAAENPYGEDDSKSPFPIQPKHKRSYAQNVTVWIKASGLQELNRLRKAALAFGFWELLKSVAELLERECTLLPDSAHPDAAFQLSHAAQQLKLASSGDSKYAAFEHNITPMLTDFSGGGGAERI
;
A
#
# COMPACT_ATOMS: atom_id res chain seq x y z
N MET A 1 -9.13 2.50 4.31
CA MET A 1 -9.71 1.42 5.13
C MET A 1 -11.21 1.62 5.06
N PRO A 2 -12.00 0.65 4.60
CA PRO A 2 -13.45 0.69 4.72
C PRO A 2 -13.90 -0.25 5.85
N THR A 3 -15.14 -0.07 6.29
CA THR A 3 -15.77 -0.88 7.34
C THR A 3 -16.96 -1.65 6.77
N VAL A 4 -17.08 -2.93 7.11
CA VAL A 4 -18.28 -3.74 6.85
C VAL A 4 -18.90 -4.10 8.19
N VAL A 5 -20.13 -3.65 8.41
CA VAL A 5 -20.93 -4.03 9.58
C VAL A 5 -21.79 -5.24 9.22
N LEU A 6 -21.61 -6.33 9.96
CA LEU A 6 -22.44 -7.53 9.89
C LEU A 6 -23.35 -7.57 11.10
N MET A 7 -24.65 -7.47 10.88
CA MET A 7 -25.64 -7.58 11.94
C MET A 7 -26.39 -8.90 11.86
N ASP A 8 -26.38 -9.64 12.98
CA ASP A 8 -27.20 -10.81 13.18
C ASP A 8 -28.67 -10.39 13.32
N SER A 9 -29.51 -10.92 12.44
CA SER A 9 -30.97 -10.69 12.41
C SER A 9 -31.76 -11.98 12.67
N SER A 10 -31.11 -13.00 13.24
CA SER A 10 -31.74 -14.27 13.56
C SER A 10 -32.69 -14.20 14.76
N LEU A 11 -33.49 -15.25 14.94
CA LEU A 11 -34.52 -15.30 15.98
C LEU A 11 -33.93 -15.17 17.40
N SER A 12 -32.69 -15.60 17.63
CA SER A 12 -32.05 -15.50 18.95
C SER A 12 -31.81 -14.06 19.39
N MET A 13 -31.69 -13.13 18.45
CA MET A 13 -31.54 -11.69 18.71
C MET A 13 -32.84 -11.04 19.21
N THR A 14 -33.99 -11.71 19.08
CA THR A 14 -35.28 -11.22 19.61
C THR A 14 -35.50 -11.60 21.09
N ARG A 15 -34.55 -12.32 21.71
CA ARG A 15 -34.61 -12.67 23.13
C ARG A 15 -34.64 -11.41 24.01
N PRO A 16 -35.41 -11.41 25.11
CA PRO A 16 -35.42 -10.30 26.06
C PRO A 16 -34.08 -10.16 26.77
N VAL A 17 -33.72 -8.92 27.07
CA VAL A 17 -32.47 -8.53 27.74
C VAL A 17 -32.49 -8.84 29.23
N SER A 18 -33.63 -8.63 29.88
CA SER A 18 -33.87 -8.98 31.27
C SER A 18 -35.18 -9.75 31.39
N VAL A 19 -35.17 -10.86 32.12
CA VAL A 19 -36.37 -11.66 32.42
C VAL A 19 -37.13 -11.07 33.62
N GLU A 20 -36.48 -10.22 34.42
CA GLU A 20 -37.00 -9.70 35.70
C GLU A 20 -37.19 -8.17 35.72
N GLY A 21 -36.82 -7.45 34.65
CA GLY A 21 -36.84 -5.99 34.56
C GLY A 21 -38.04 -5.42 33.81
N SER A 22 -38.43 -4.18 34.15
CA SER A 22 -39.54 -3.41 33.55
C SER A 22 -39.27 -2.85 32.14
N GLU A 23 -38.11 -3.15 31.54
CA GLU A 23 -37.74 -2.66 30.21
C GLU A 23 -37.87 -3.79 29.16
N GLU A 24 -38.76 -3.59 28.18
CA GLU A 24 -39.03 -4.54 27.07
C GLU A 24 -37.99 -4.47 25.94
N PHE A 25 -36.70 -4.37 26.26
CA PHE A 25 -35.65 -4.39 25.23
C PHE A 25 -35.29 -5.82 24.81
N GLN A 26 -35.22 -6.05 23.50
CA GLN A 26 -34.63 -7.26 22.93
C GLN A 26 -33.13 -7.04 22.66
N ARG A 27 -32.37 -8.12 22.50
CA ARG A 27 -30.92 -8.03 22.16
C ARG A 27 -30.69 -7.24 20.87
N LYS A 28 -31.59 -7.39 19.89
CA LYS A 28 -31.61 -6.60 18.65
C LYS A 28 -31.70 -5.10 18.94
N ASN A 29 -32.56 -4.65 19.86
CA ASN A 29 -32.66 -3.22 20.19
C ASN A 29 -31.36 -2.66 20.76
N LEU A 30 -30.67 -3.45 21.59
CA LEU A 30 -29.36 -3.07 22.12
C LEU A 30 -28.30 -3.01 21.02
N ALA A 31 -28.27 -4.00 20.11
CA ALA A 31 -27.38 -4.00 18.94
C ALA A 31 -27.61 -2.75 18.06
N VAL A 32 -28.87 -2.40 17.79
CA VAL A 32 -29.24 -1.18 17.07
C VAL A 32 -28.70 0.04 17.79
N HIS A 33 -28.90 0.18 19.10
CA HIS A 33 -28.38 1.36 19.83
C HIS A 33 -26.85 1.45 19.80
N GLY A 34 -26.13 0.33 19.92
CA GLY A 34 -24.67 0.31 19.82
C GLY A 34 -24.18 0.72 18.42
N LEU A 35 -24.82 0.22 17.37
CA LEU A 35 -24.50 0.59 15.99
C LEU A 35 -24.87 2.04 15.66
N THR A 36 -25.97 2.56 16.20
CA THR A 36 -26.32 3.98 16.08
C THR A 36 -25.22 4.85 16.68
N MET A 37 -24.73 4.53 17.89
CA MET A 37 -23.60 5.24 18.52
C MET A 37 -22.34 5.19 17.64
N LEU A 38 -22.03 4.04 17.03
CA LEU A 38 -20.91 3.90 16.11
C LEU A 38 -21.09 4.80 14.87
N PHE A 39 -22.26 4.76 14.23
CA PHE A 39 -22.54 5.56 13.03
C PHE A 39 -22.57 7.06 13.31
N GLU A 40 -23.09 7.50 14.46
CA GLU A 40 -23.02 8.90 14.91
C GLU A 40 -21.57 9.35 15.08
N HIS A 41 -20.74 8.55 15.76
CA HIS A 41 -19.31 8.86 15.91
C HIS A 41 -18.60 8.94 14.56
N MET A 42 -18.87 8.00 13.66
CA MET A 42 -18.26 8.00 12.32
C MET A 42 -18.75 9.19 11.47
N ALA A 43 -20.02 9.59 11.58
CA ALA A 43 -20.59 10.75 10.91
C ALA A 43 -19.97 12.08 11.39
N THR A 44 -19.51 12.15 12.64
CA THR A 44 -18.89 13.38 13.19
C THR A 44 -17.37 13.36 13.01
N ASN A 45 -16.71 12.28 13.45
CA ASN A 45 -15.26 12.23 13.62
C ASN A 45 -14.51 11.46 12.53
N TYR A 46 -15.22 10.62 11.75
CA TYR A 46 -14.64 9.69 10.77
C TYR A 46 -15.34 9.75 9.39
N ARG A 47 -15.80 10.95 8.99
CA ARG A 47 -16.65 11.25 7.82
C ARG A 47 -16.20 10.66 6.48
N MET A 48 -14.90 10.39 6.34
CA MET A 48 -14.29 9.92 5.09
C MET A 48 -14.28 8.39 4.93
N GLU A 49 -14.56 7.66 6.01
CA GLU A 49 -14.64 6.19 6.03
C GLU A 49 -15.85 5.72 5.24
N PHE A 50 -15.64 4.71 4.39
CA PHE A 50 -16.72 4.04 3.69
C PHE A 50 -17.22 2.88 4.53
N THR A 51 -18.52 2.86 4.81
CA THR A 51 -19.15 1.81 5.61
C THR A 51 -20.24 1.13 4.78
N SER A 52 -20.28 -0.20 4.83
CA SER A 52 -21.39 -1.00 4.28
C SER A 52 -22.11 -1.75 5.39
N PHE A 53 -23.39 -2.06 5.15
CA PHE A 53 -24.25 -2.73 6.11
C PHE A 53 -24.84 -4.01 5.54
N VAL A 54 -24.54 -5.14 6.19
CA VAL A 54 -24.96 -6.49 5.82
C VAL A 54 -25.76 -7.07 6.98
N ALA A 55 -26.96 -7.57 6.70
CA ALA A 55 -27.72 -8.36 7.66
C ALA A 55 -27.61 -9.84 7.32
N PHE A 56 -27.58 -10.71 8.33
CA PHE A 56 -27.55 -12.14 8.11
C PHE A 56 -28.42 -12.92 9.10
N SER A 57 -29.05 -13.95 8.55
CA SER A 57 -29.70 -15.06 9.26
C SER A 57 -29.38 -16.33 8.45
N SER A 58 -30.37 -16.99 7.84
CA SER A 58 -30.14 -18.23 7.07
C SER A 58 -29.52 -17.93 5.71
N LEU A 59 -29.86 -16.75 5.19
CA LEU A 59 -29.23 -16.07 4.07
C LEU A 59 -28.61 -14.76 4.58
N TRP A 60 -27.79 -14.13 3.74
CA TRP A 60 -27.26 -12.80 4.00
C TRP A 60 -27.74 -11.85 2.91
N GLU A 61 -27.91 -10.59 3.27
CA GLU A 61 -28.34 -9.53 2.36
C GLU A 61 -27.48 -8.28 2.58
N LEU A 62 -27.03 -7.67 1.48
CA LEU A 62 -26.41 -6.36 1.49
C LEU A 62 -27.51 -5.30 1.51
N LEU A 63 -27.79 -4.76 2.70
CA LEU A 63 -28.81 -3.73 2.89
C LEU A 63 -28.34 -2.35 2.40
N VAL A 64 -27.08 -2.01 2.68
CA VAL A 64 -26.48 -0.75 2.25
C VAL A 64 -25.08 -1.02 1.67
N PRO A 65 -24.83 -0.71 0.38
CA PRO A 65 -23.49 -0.78 -0.20
C PRO A 65 -22.54 0.24 0.45
N PHE A 66 -21.24 0.20 0.13
CA PHE A 66 -20.28 1.13 0.71
C PHE A 66 -20.69 2.59 0.46
N THR A 67 -20.92 3.31 1.55
CA THR A 67 -21.35 4.70 1.53
C THR A 67 -20.64 5.50 2.62
N ARG A 68 -20.64 6.83 2.46
CA ARG A 68 -20.29 7.80 3.50
C ARG A 68 -21.53 8.47 4.11
N ASP A 69 -22.71 8.14 3.61
CA ASP A 69 -23.98 8.67 4.11
C ASP A 69 -24.47 7.82 5.28
N TYR A 70 -24.04 8.22 6.48
CA TYR A 70 -24.40 7.53 7.72
C TYR A 70 -25.89 7.62 8.05
N ASN A 71 -26.64 8.56 7.46
CA ASN A 71 -28.09 8.62 7.64
C ASN A 71 -28.76 7.41 6.99
N THR A 72 -28.33 7.03 5.78
CA THR A 72 -28.86 5.84 5.09
C THR A 72 -28.56 4.54 5.85
N LEU A 73 -27.40 4.47 6.50
CA LEU A 73 -27.02 3.33 7.36
C LEU A 73 -27.92 3.27 8.61
N GLN A 74 -28.18 4.40 9.26
CA GLN A 74 -29.10 4.47 10.40
C GLN A 74 -30.55 4.16 10.02
N GLU A 75 -31.03 4.63 8.87
CA GLU A 75 -32.37 4.31 8.36
C GLU A 75 -32.53 2.80 8.06
N ALA A 76 -31.52 2.18 7.45
CA ALA A 76 -31.53 0.73 7.20
C ALA A 76 -31.51 -0.07 8.51
N LEU A 77 -30.75 0.39 9.51
CA LEU A 77 -30.68 -0.23 10.83
C LEU A 77 -32.04 -0.20 11.55
N ASN A 78 -32.78 0.90 11.44
CA ASN A 78 -34.10 1.04 12.06
C ASN A 78 -35.19 0.17 11.39
N ASN A 79 -35.00 -0.23 10.14
CA ASN A 79 -35.96 -1.01 9.36
C ASN A 79 -35.61 -2.51 9.26
N LEU A 80 -34.73 -3.01 10.13
CA LEU A 80 -34.36 -4.42 10.14
C LEU A 80 -35.55 -5.33 10.45
N GLU A 81 -35.75 -6.35 9.62
CA GLU A 81 -36.69 -7.44 9.87
C GLU A 81 -36.08 -8.51 10.80
N ASP A 82 -36.95 -9.39 11.31
CA ASP A 82 -36.55 -10.55 12.13
C ASP A 82 -36.62 -11.82 11.29
N TYR A 83 -35.57 -12.64 11.36
CA TYR A 83 -35.45 -13.86 10.57
C TYR A 83 -35.20 -15.09 11.47
N ASP A 84 -34.86 -16.21 10.83
CA ASP A 84 -34.85 -17.54 11.42
C ASP A 84 -33.52 -17.96 12.10
N LYS A 85 -32.57 -18.49 11.34
CA LYS A 85 -31.39 -19.22 11.84
C LYS A 85 -30.10 -18.59 11.36
N THR A 86 -29.11 -18.45 12.22
CA THR A 86 -27.75 -18.00 11.86
C THR A 86 -26.99 -18.91 10.89
N CYS A 87 -26.46 -18.33 9.80
CA CYS A 87 -25.54 -18.93 8.84
C CYS A 87 -24.32 -17.99 8.61
N LEU A 88 -23.48 -17.85 9.63
CA LEU A 88 -22.35 -16.91 9.61
C LEU A 88 -21.34 -17.17 8.49
N GLU A 89 -21.08 -18.43 8.14
CA GLU A 89 -20.14 -18.78 7.06
C GLU A 89 -20.54 -18.16 5.71
N ALA A 90 -21.84 -18.20 5.37
CA ALA A 90 -22.34 -17.62 4.13
C ALA A 90 -22.21 -16.09 4.15
N ALA A 91 -22.47 -15.47 5.30
CA ALA A 91 -22.32 -14.03 5.48
C ALA A 91 -20.86 -13.59 5.32
N LEU A 92 -19.90 -14.29 5.94
CA LEU A 92 -18.47 -14.00 5.79
C LEU A 92 -18.00 -14.16 4.33
N GLN A 93 -18.53 -15.15 3.60
CA GLN A 93 -18.27 -15.26 2.16
C GLN A 93 -18.84 -14.06 1.38
N GLY A 94 -20.03 -13.58 1.76
CA GLY A 94 -20.63 -12.37 1.21
C GLY A 94 -19.75 -11.14 1.42
N VAL A 95 -19.26 -10.93 2.64
CA VAL A 95 -18.30 -9.86 2.98
C VAL A 95 -17.08 -9.92 2.11
N SER A 96 -16.50 -11.12 1.95
CA SER A 96 -15.32 -11.31 1.11
C SER A 96 -15.57 -10.85 -0.33
N ASN A 97 -16.74 -11.17 -0.88
CA ASN A 97 -17.10 -10.80 -2.25
C ASN A 97 -17.33 -9.28 -2.38
N ILE A 98 -18.06 -8.67 -1.45
CA ILE A 98 -18.38 -7.23 -1.48
C ILE A 98 -17.10 -6.40 -1.40
N VAL A 99 -16.18 -6.76 -0.49
CA VAL A 99 -14.91 -6.02 -0.32
C VAL A 99 -14.02 -6.18 -1.55
N GLN A 100 -13.86 -7.40 -2.07
CA GLN A 100 -13.03 -7.62 -3.27
C GLN A 100 -13.58 -6.92 -4.52
N GLN A 101 -14.90 -6.88 -4.67
CA GLN A 101 -15.55 -6.25 -5.81
C GLN A 101 -15.34 -4.73 -5.84
N GLU A 102 -15.34 -4.09 -4.67
CA GLU A 102 -15.26 -2.62 -4.56
C GLU A 102 -13.82 -2.12 -4.34
N TRP A 103 -13.04 -2.82 -3.51
CA TRP A 103 -11.73 -2.35 -3.04
C TRP A 103 -10.56 -3.25 -3.44
N GLY A 104 -10.82 -4.42 -4.04
CA GLY A 104 -9.79 -5.41 -4.38
C GLY A 104 -9.25 -6.15 -3.14
N THR A 105 -8.04 -6.70 -3.25
CA THR A 105 -7.42 -7.54 -2.21
C THR A 105 -6.37 -6.82 -1.36
N SER A 106 -5.93 -5.63 -1.75
CA SER A 106 -4.85 -4.90 -1.07
C SER A 106 -5.34 -3.85 -0.08
N CYS A 107 -6.64 -3.52 -0.09
CA CYS A 107 -7.20 -2.51 0.79
C CYS A 107 -7.49 -3.12 2.18
N PRO A 108 -6.88 -2.60 3.26
CA PRO A 108 -7.21 -3.04 4.60
C PRO A 108 -8.67 -2.72 4.92
N CYS A 109 -9.42 -3.66 5.48
CA CYS A 109 -10.85 -3.51 5.78
C CYS A 109 -11.19 -4.01 7.19
N GLN A 110 -12.00 -3.24 7.92
CA GLN A 110 -12.49 -3.64 9.24
C GLN A 110 -13.85 -4.32 9.13
N VAL A 111 -14.02 -5.45 9.81
CA VAL A 111 -15.26 -6.20 9.82
C VAL A 111 -15.81 -6.19 11.23
N VAL A 112 -16.96 -5.55 11.44
CA VAL A 112 -17.64 -5.45 12.74
C VAL A 112 -18.84 -6.40 12.74
N LEU A 113 -18.69 -7.55 13.41
CA LEU A 113 -19.73 -8.55 13.57
C LEU A 113 -20.50 -8.30 14.86
N VAL A 114 -21.81 -8.05 14.78
CA VAL A 114 -22.70 -7.87 15.93
C VAL A 114 -23.65 -9.07 16.03
N THR A 115 -23.53 -9.85 17.10
CA THR A 115 -24.32 -11.08 17.34
C THR A 115 -24.50 -11.32 18.84
N ASP A 116 -25.44 -12.16 19.23
CA ASP A 116 -25.61 -12.63 20.62
C ASP A 116 -24.77 -13.89 20.93
N GLY A 117 -23.98 -14.36 19.95
CA GLY A 117 -23.16 -15.56 20.09
C GLY A 117 -23.95 -16.87 20.02
N ALA A 118 -25.24 -16.84 19.65
CA ALA A 118 -26.03 -18.04 19.43
C ALA A 118 -25.73 -18.64 18.05
N LEU A 119 -24.71 -19.48 18.01
CA LEU A 119 -24.15 -20.06 16.78
C LEU A 119 -24.99 -21.14 16.10
N GLY A 120 -26.16 -21.46 16.69
CA GLY A 120 -27.08 -22.49 16.20
C GLY A 120 -26.54 -23.92 16.28
N ILE A 121 -27.38 -24.88 15.90
CA ILE A 121 -27.01 -26.30 15.80
C ILE A 121 -27.32 -26.85 14.39
N GLY A 122 -26.52 -27.81 13.92
CA GLY A 122 -26.71 -28.50 12.63
C GLY A 122 -26.04 -27.85 11.42
N ARG A 123 -26.45 -28.21 10.20
CA ARG A 123 -25.88 -27.66 8.95
C ARG A 123 -26.08 -26.14 8.88
N GLY A 124 -25.00 -25.40 8.61
CA GLY A 124 -24.98 -23.93 8.59
C GLY A 124 -24.60 -23.27 9.92
N SER A 125 -24.59 -24.02 11.04
CA SER A 125 -24.08 -23.49 12.32
C SER A 125 -22.58 -23.28 12.27
N LEU A 126 -22.09 -22.27 12.98
CA LEU A 126 -20.65 -22.00 13.06
C LEU A 126 -19.89 -23.21 13.61
N ARG A 127 -20.44 -23.89 14.63
CA ARG A 127 -19.82 -25.06 15.26
C ARG A 127 -19.56 -26.19 14.25
N HIS A 128 -20.55 -26.50 13.41
CA HIS A 128 -20.39 -27.49 12.34
C HIS A 128 -19.39 -27.02 11.28
N SER A 129 -19.44 -25.74 10.91
CA SER A 129 -18.53 -25.17 9.93
C SER A 129 -17.08 -25.26 10.39
N LEU A 130 -16.78 -24.87 11.64
CA LEU A 130 -15.44 -24.94 12.26
C LEU A 130 -14.91 -26.37 12.35
N GLN A 131 -15.76 -27.34 12.72
CA GLN A 131 -15.36 -28.76 12.77
C GLN A 131 -15.01 -29.34 11.39
N THR A 132 -15.66 -28.85 10.33
CA THR A 132 -15.45 -29.34 8.96
C THR A 132 -14.35 -28.60 8.19
N VAL A 133 -13.75 -27.53 8.74
CA VAL A 133 -12.74 -26.70 8.05
C VAL A 133 -11.61 -27.54 7.46
N LYS A 134 -11.02 -28.45 8.25
CA LYS A 134 -9.86 -29.25 7.84
C LYS A 134 -10.17 -30.33 6.78
N GLN A 135 -11.44 -30.64 6.58
CA GLN A 135 -11.89 -31.74 5.70
C GLN A 135 -12.35 -31.25 4.32
N ARG A 136 -12.37 -29.93 4.09
CA ARG A 136 -12.91 -29.33 2.87
C ARG A 136 -11.87 -29.25 1.74
N VAL A 137 -12.31 -29.58 0.53
CA VAL A 137 -11.55 -29.46 -0.73
C VAL A 137 -11.58 -28.01 -1.22
N GLU A 138 -10.66 -27.62 -2.11
CA GLU A 138 -10.42 -26.23 -2.50
C GLU A 138 -11.65 -25.43 -2.96
N ASP A 139 -12.63 -26.06 -3.59
CA ASP A 139 -13.87 -25.40 -4.06
C ASP A 139 -14.83 -24.97 -2.92
N LYS A 140 -14.59 -25.39 -1.68
CA LYS A 140 -15.40 -25.04 -0.50
C LYS A 140 -14.53 -24.61 0.68
N LYS A 141 -13.46 -23.85 0.40
CA LYS A 141 -12.62 -23.26 1.46
C LYS A 141 -13.49 -22.40 2.39
N PHE A 142 -13.16 -22.47 3.67
CA PHE A 142 -13.77 -21.59 4.66
C PHE A 142 -13.36 -20.14 4.35
N PRO A 143 -14.25 -19.14 4.51
CA PRO A 143 -13.99 -17.77 4.07
C PRO A 143 -12.89 -17.03 4.86
N LEU A 144 -12.42 -17.61 5.98
CA LEU A 144 -11.29 -17.10 6.75
C LEU A 144 -10.02 -17.94 6.50
N PRO A 145 -8.82 -17.32 6.42
CA PRO A 145 -8.58 -15.88 6.54
C PRO A 145 -9.12 -15.10 5.35
N PHE A 146 -9.54 -13.85 5.59
CA PHE A 146 -9.97 -13.00 4.50
C PHE A 146 -8.82 -12.80 3.50
N PRO A 147 -9.11 -12.69 2.19
CA PRO A 147 -8.10 -12.51 1.14
C PRO A 147 -7.57 -11.07 1.05
N PHE A 148 -8.00 -10.19 1.96
CA PHE A 148 -7.53 -8.83 2.14
C PHE A 148 -7.10 -8.62 3.61
N PRO A 149 -6.20 -7.66 3.89
CA PRO A 149 -5.83 -7.33 5.27
C PRO A 149 -7.08 -6.94 6.05
N SER A 150 -7.38 -7.62 7.15
CA SER A 150 -8.63 -7.41 7.85
C SER A 150 -8.50 -7.51 9.36
N LYS A 151 -9.33 -6.72 10.05
CA LYS A 151 -9.52 -6.80 11.51
C LYS A 151 -10.95 -7.21 11.79
N LEU A 152 -11.11 -8.34 12.48
CA LEU A 152 -12.43 -8.87 12.83
C LEU A 152 -12.79 -8.48 14.27
N TYR A 153 -13.67 -7.50 14.41
CA TYR A 153 -14.23 -7.09 15.70
C TYR A 153 -15.57 -7.78 15.91
N ILE A 154 -15.69 -8.53 17.01
CA ILE A 154 -16.92 -9.27 17.34
C ILE A 154 -17.57 -8.63 18.56
N MET A 155 -18.71 -7.98 18.34
CA MET A 155 -19.52 -7.33 19.37
C MET A 155 -20.59 -8.31 19.85
N CYS A 156 -20.38 -8.89 21.03
CA CYS A 156 -21.30 -9.88 21.59
C CYS A 156 -22.36 -9.22 22.49
N ILE A 157 -23.63 -9.28 22.08
CA ILE A 157 -24.79 -8.90 22.91
C ILE A 157 -25.15 -10.07 23.83
N ALA A 158 -24.16 -10.49 24.63
CA ALA A 158 -24.25 -11.54 25.61
C ALA A 158 -23.17 -11.33 26.69
N ASN A 159 -23.42 -11.84 27.89
CA ASN A 159 -22.44 -11.82 28.96
C ASN A 159 -21.41 -12.94 28.76
N ALA A 160 -20.21 -12.76 29.30
CA ALA A 160 -19.15 -13.77 29.23
C ALA A 160 -19.59 -15.13 29.81
N GLU A 161 -20.36 -15.13 30.90
CA GLU A 161 -20.90 -16.36 31.51
C GLU A 161 -21.85 -17.12 30.56
N GLU A 162 -22.71 -16.40 29.81
CA GLU A 162 -23.63 -17.01 28.85
C GLU A 162 -22.89 -17.63 27.67
N LEU A 163 -21.87 -16.92 27.17
CA LEU A 163 -21.04 -17.39 26.05
C LEU A 163 -20.18 -18.60 26.45
N GLN A 164 -19.67 -18.62 27.68
CA GLN A 164 -18.91 -19.76 28.21
C GLN A 164 -19.81 -20.98 28.42
N ALA A 165 -21.03 -20.79 28.92
CA ALA A 165 -21.99 -21.87 29.11
C ALA A 165 -22.40 -22.57 27.80
N THR A 166 -22.33 -21.85 26.67
CA THR A 166 -22.78 -22.33 25.36
C THR A 166 -21.67 -22.71 24.41
N ASP A 167 -20.39 -22.75 24.86
CA ASP A 167 -19.21 -22.98 24.01
C ASP A 167 -19.08 -21.88 22.92
N GLY A 168 -19.81 -20.76 23.07
CA GLY A 168 -19.85 -19.67 22.09
C GLY A 168 -18.54 -18.90 22.04
N MET A 169 -17.92 -18.67 23.20
CA MET A 169 -16.65 -17.93 23.32
C MET A 169 -15.53 -18.62 22.52
N ASP A 170 -15.31 -19.92 22.73
CA ASP A 170 -14.25 -20.70 22.08
C ASP A 170 -14.40 -20.70 20.55
N ASN A 171 -15.65 -20.81 20.05
CA ASN A 171 -15.92 -20.78 18.61
C ASN A 171 -15.67 -19.39 18.00
N LEU A 172 -15.98 -18.31 18.71
CA LEU A 172 -15.71 -16.94 18.27
C LEU A 172 -14.21 -16.62 18.32
N GLU A 173 -13.49 -17.10 19.33
CA GLU A 173 -12.02 -17.00 19.41
C GLU A 173 -11.36 -17.76 18.25
N GLN A 174 -11.89 -18.94 17.92
CA GLN A 174 -11.42 -19.72 16.79
C GLN A 174 -11.60 -18.96 15.45
N LEU A 175 -12.65 -18.15 15.28
CA LEU A 175 -12.80 -17.30 14.09
C LEU A 175 -11.68 -16.28 13.96
N ILE A 176 -11.34 -15.58 15.04
CA ILE A 176 -10.25 -14.59 15.04
C ILE A 176 -8.91 -15.27 14.73
N ASN A 177 -8.66 -16.43 15.34
CA ASN A 177 -7.45 -17.22 15.07
C ASN A 177 -7.36 -17.67 13.61
N LEU A 178 -8.48 -18.05 12.98
CA LEU A 178 -8.53 -18.37 11.55
C LEU A 178 -8.29 -17.15 10.66
N ASN A 179 -8.57 -15.94 11.14
CA ASN A 179 -8.28 -14.68 10.44
C ASN A 179 -6.82 -14.19 10.61
N GLY A 180 -5.94 -15.02 11.19
CA GLY A 180 -4.55 -14.65 11.47
C GLY A 180 -4.34 -13.94 12.80
N GLY A 181 -5.35 -13.92 13.68
CA GLY A 181 -5.25 -13.30 15.02
C GLY A 181 -5.58 -11.80 15.05
N GLU A 182 -5.82 -11.18 13.89
CA GLU A 182 -6.14 -9.76 13.76
C GLU A 182 -7.63 -9.51 14.07
N GLY A 183 -7.93 -9.12 15.30
CA GLY A 183 -9.29 -8.86 15.78
C GLY A 183 -9.44 -8.85 17.29
N GLN A 184 -10.64 -8.57 17.78
CA GLN A 184 -10.95 -8.62 19.21
C GLN A 184 -12.42 -8.95 19.44
N ILE A 185 -12.68 -9.75 20.48
CA ILE A 185 -14.03 -10.03 20.99
C ILE A 185 -14.34 -9.02 22.09
N TYR A 186 -15.51 -8.40 21.97
CA TYR A 186 -16.07 -7.53 22.98
C TYR A 186 -17.28 -8.21 23.59
N THR A 187 -17.22 -8.46 24.89
CA THR A 187 -18.32 -9.00 25.69
C THR A 187 -18.85 -7.96 26.65
N MET A 188 -20.10 -8.13 27.08
CA MET A 188 -20.73 -7.24 28.06
C MET A 188 -20.12 -7.42 29.45
N GLU A 189 -19.61 -6.32 30.03
CA GLU A 189 -19.14 -6.27 31.41
C GLU A 189 -20.32 -5.91 32.34
N GLY A 190 -20.89 -6.91 33.01
CA GLY A 190 -22.01 -6.73 33.94
C GLY A 190 -23.38 -7.09 33.36
N PRO A 191 -24.48 -6.47 33.82
CA PRO A 191 -25.82 -6.79 33.30
C PRO A 191 -25.98 -6.34 31.84
N LEU A 192 -26.77 -7.09 31.07
CA LEU A 192 -27.19 -6.69 29.73
C LEU A 192 -28.08 -5.44 29.84
N CYS A 193 -27.55 -4.29 29.49
CA CYS A 193 -28.28 -3.03 29.48
C CYS A 193 -27.65 -2.04 28.47
N LEU A 194 -28.37 -0.95 28.18
CA LEU A 194 -27.92 0.08 27.25
C LEU A 194 -26.53 0.62 27.59
N LYS A 195 -26.28 0.92 28.86
CA LYS A 195 -25.01 1.50 29.35
C LYS A 195 -23.82 0.59 29.07
N SER A 196 -23.98 -0.71 29.29
CA SER A 196 -22.94 -1.69 29.05
C SER A 196 -22.63 -1.82 27.55
N VAL A 197 -23.66 -1.77 26.68
CA VAL A 197 -23.45 -1.75 25.22
C VAL A 197 -22.75 -0.48 24.75
N GLN A 198 -23.16 0.68 25.26
CA GLN A 198 -22.49 1.95 24.94
C GLN A 198 -21.02 1.93 25.35
N SER A 199 -20.70 1.38 26.53
CA SER A 199 -19.30 1.21 26.95
C SER A 199 -18.55 0.24 26.04
N MET A 200 -19.17 -0.85 25.62
CA MET A 200 -18.59 -1.83 24.71
C MET A 200 -18.26 -1.23 23.34
N PHE A 201 -19.20 -0.51 22.72
CA PHE A 201 -18.97 0.20 21.45
C PHE A 201 -18.03 1.39 21.60
N GLY A 202 -18.02 2.06 22.76
CA GLY A 202 -17.02 3.08 23.10
C GLY A 202 -15.59 2.53 23.06
N LYS A 203 -15.35 1.35 23.64
CA LYS A 203 -14.04 0.67 23.56
C LYS A 203 -13.63 0.38 22.10
N LEU A 204 -14.59 -0.08 21.27
CA LEU A 204 -14.34 -0.28 19.83
C LEU A 204 -13.98 1.03 19.13
N ILE A 205 -14.71 2.11 19.42
CA ILE A 205 -14.47 3.44 18.86
C ILE A 205 -13.06 3.93 19.21
N ASP A 206 -12.68 3.85 20.48
CA ASP A 206 -11.38 4.30 20.97
C ASP A 206 -10.22 3.52 20.32
N GLN A 207 -10.42 2.22 20.08
CA GLN A 207 -9.41 1.34 19.52
C GLN A 207 -9.29 1.44 17.99
N ALA A 208 -10.41 1.45 17.26
CA ALA A 208 -10.44 1.26 15.82
C ALA A 208 -10.80 2.53 15.02
N TYR A 209 -11.52 3.47 15.63
CA TYR A 209 -12.10 4.65 14.98
C TYR A 209 -11.69 5.98 15.64
N SER A 210 -10.56 5.96 16.36
CA SER A 210 -9.95 7.16 16.92
C SER A 210 -9.11 7.89 15.85
N PRO A 211 -9.43 9.16 15.54
CA PRO A 211 -8.74 9.93 14.52
C PRO A 211 -7.28 10.18 14.90
N PHE A 212 -6.38 10.12 13.92
CA PHE A 212 -4.98 10.43 14.13
C PHE A 212 -4.74 11.93 13.92
N HIS A 213 -4.52 12.65 15.03
CA HIS A 213 -4.14 14.05 15.00
C HIS A 213 -2.61 14.20 15.02
N ALA A 214 -2.11 15.10 14.19
CA ALA A 214 -0.71 15.41 14.03
C ALA A 214 -0.51 16.91 13.79
N VAL A 215 0.72 17.38 13.94
CA VAL A 215 1.13 18.75 13.63
C VAL A 215 2.03 18.70 12.42
N LEU A 216 1.59 19.28 11.31
CA LEU A 216 2.39 19.41 10.10
C LEU A 216 3.29 20.65 10.23
N ARG A 217 4.60 20.46 10.10
CA ARG A 217 5.61 21.51 10.26
C ARG A 217 6.49 21.64 9.03
N CYS A 218 6.79 22.88 8.64
CA CYS A 218 7.81 23.22 7.65
C CYS A 218 8.60 24.42 8.20
N GLY A 219 9.67 24.15 8.95
CA GLY A 219 10.36 25.16 9.75
C GLY A 219 9.41 25.81 10.75
N ASN A 220 9.16 27.11 10.60
CA ASN A 220 8.26 27.87 11.48
C ASN A 220 6.79 27.84 11.05
N LEU A 221 6.47 27.29 9.87
CA LEU A 221 5.09 27.14 9.40
C LEU A 221 4.49 25.87 9.99
N THR A 222 3.36 26.00 10.68
CA THR A 222 2.71 24.88 11.35
C THR A 222 1.21 24.87 11.09
N SER A 223 0.62 23.68 10.96
CA SER A 223 -0.83 23.48 11.04
C SER A 223 -1.13 22.19 11.75
N ASP A 224 -2.17 22.22 12.58
CA ASP A 224 -2.77 21.00 13.13
C ASP A 224 -3.53 20.29 12.00
N VAL A 225 -3.34 18.97 11.91
CA VAL A 225 -3.90 18.13 10.85
C VAL A 225 -4.45 16.81 11.38
N GLN A 226 -5.41 16.27 10.64
CA GLN A 226 -5.88 14.90 10.77
C GLN A 226 -5.32 14.07 9.61
N VAL A 227 -4.73 12.92 9.92
CA VAL A 227 -4.26 11.93 8.94
C VAL A 227 -5.29 10.80 8.83
N PHE A 228 -5.83 10.59 7.63
CA PHE A 228 -6.92 9.65 7.40
C PHE A 228 -6.65 8.70 6.22
N PRO A 229 -6.84 7.36 6.33
CA PRO A 229 -7.14 6.63 7.56
C PRO A 229 -5.97 6.72 8.54
N ARG A 230 -6.17 6.32 9.79
CA ARG A 230 -5.07 6.22 10.76
C ARG A 230 -3.94 5.32 10.22
N PRO A 231 -2.67 5.77 10.21
CA PRO A 231 -1.53 4.92 9.89
C PRO A 231 -1.45 3.73 10.84
N GLU A 232 -1.36 2.52 10.30
CA GLU A 232 -1.16 1.33 11.12
C GLU A 232 0.31 1.22 11.57
N PRO A 233 0.58 0.72 12.78
CA PRO A 233 1.93 0.42 13.20
C PRO A 233 2.56 -0.62 12.26
N VAL A 234 3.81 -0.39 11.86
CA VAL A 234 4.52 -1.30 10.96
C VAL A 234 5.52 -2.11 11.78
N ILE A 235 5.48 -3.42 11.58
CA ILE A 235 6.37 -4.38 12.21
C ILE A 235 7.38 -4.83 11.16
N ILE A 236 8.67 -4.82 11.51
CA ILE A 236 9.76 -5.25 10.63
C ILE A 236 10.20 -6.66 11.08
N ASP A 237 9.80 -7.67 10.33
CA ASP A 237 10.03 -9.09 10.66
C ASP A 237 11.51 -9.49 10.77
N GLU A 238 12.43 -8.67 10.25
CA GLU A 238 13.87 -8.95 10.27
C GLU A 238 14.56 -8.60 11.61
N GLU A 239 13.86 -7.95 12.55
CA GLU A 239 14.41 -7.61 13.88
C GLU A 239 14.27 -8.78 14.88
N VAL A 240 15.30 -9.01 15.71
CA VAL A 240 15.34 -10.10 16.72
C VAL A 240 14.25 -9.95 17.81
N ASP A 241 13.73 -8.73 17.98
CA ASP A 241 12.58 -8.38 18.80
C ASP A 241 11.78 -7.28 18.07
N PRO A 242 10.80 -7.65 17.22
CA PRO A 242 10.20 -6.71 16.28
C PRO A 242 9.27 -5.74 17.02
N LEU A 243 9.72 -4.50 17.17
CA LEU A 243 8.94 -3.44 17.82
C LEU A 243 8.05 -2.73 16.78
N PRO A 244 6.75 -2.54 17.06
CA PRO A 244 5.87 -1.82 16.15
C PRO A 244 6.29 -0.35 16.07
N LYS A 245 6.63 0.11 14.87
CA LYS A 245 7.00 1.51 14.59
C LYS A 245 5.76 2.29 14.18
N THR A 246 5.49 3.38 14.89
CA THR A 246 4.34 4.27 14.66
C THR A 246 4.79 5.61 14.09
N VAL A 247 3.95 6.20 13.24
CA VAL A 247 4.20 7.55 12.70
C VAL A 247 4.22 8.57 13.84
N GLN A 248 5.18 9.48 13.83
CA GLN A 248 5.28 10.57 14.79
C GLN A 248 4.12 11.56 14.64
N THR A 249 3.72 12.20 15.75
CA THR A 249 2.68 13.23 15.75
C THR A 249 3.20 14.56 15.21
N ASP A 250 4.49 14.86 15.33
CA ASP A 250 5.12 16.00 14.67
C ASP A 250 5.63 15.56 13.28
N LEU A 251 4.93 15.98 12.23
CA LEU A 251 5.26 15.67 10.84
C LEU A 251 6.14 16.79 10.28
N GLU A 252 7.45 16.60 10.30
CA GLU A 252 8.42 17.61 9.85
C GLU A 252 8.75 17.46 8.36
N ILE A 253 8.50 18.51 7.58
CA ILE A 253 8.91 18.60 6.19
C ILE A 253 10.40 18.94 6.13
N VAL A 254 11.18 18.05 5.52
CA VAL A 254 12.65 18.13 5.45
C VAL A 254 13.17 18.59 4.09
N GLY A 255 12.30 18.65 3.06
CA GLY A 255 12.69 19.12 1.73
C GLY A 255 11.59 18.98 0.69
N PHE A 256 11.87 19.43 -0.53
CA PHE A 256 10.97 19.33 -1.68
C PHE A 256 11.70 18.69 -2.85
N ILE A 257 10.98 17.88 -3.62
CA ILE A 257 11.50 17.16 -4.79
C ILE A 257 10.46 17.28 -5.90
N GLU A 258 10.90 17.41 -7.15
CA GLU A 258 9.99 17.41 -8.29
C GLU A 258 9.25 16.08 -8.45
N ILE A 259 8.01 16.13 -8.94
CA ILE A 259 7.23 14.92 -9.25
C ILE A 259 7.95 14.05 -10.31
N GLY A 260 8.70 14.68 -11.23
CA GLY A 260 9.52 13.96 -12.21
C GLY A 260 10.62 13.10 -11.57
N ASP A 261 11.28 13.63 -10.55
CA ASP A 261 12.41 13.00 -9.86
C ASP A 261 11.95 11.91 -8.88
N ILE A 262 10.87 12.16 -8.13
CA ILE A 262 10.30 11.15 -7.23
C ILE A 262 9.70 9.98 -8.01
N SER A 263 9.22 10.24 -9.25
CA SER A 263 8.59 9.28 -10.14
C SER A 263 7.33 8.65 -9.52
N SER A 264 7.26 7.33 -9.43
CA SER A 264 6.15 6.58 -8.81
C SER A 264 6.71 5.59 -7.78
N PRO A 265 7.06 6.08 -6.58
CA PRO A 265 7.70 5.25 -5.57
C PRO A 265 6.75 4.16 -5.04
N PRO A 266 7.25 2.97 -4.67
CA PRO A 266 6.49 2.04 -3.85
C PRO A 266 6.22 2.67 -2.48
N VAL A 267 4.99 2.53 -2.00
CA VAL A 267 4.54 3.13 -0.74
C VAL A 267 3.78 2.07 0.05
N LEU A 268 3.92 2.10 1.38
CA LEU A 268 3.23 1.17 2.27
C LEU A 268 1.73 1.47 2.30
N SER A 269 1.39 2.75 2.45
CA SER A 269 0.02 3.22 2.60
C SER A 269 -0.11 4.68 2.19
N ARG A 270 -1.36 5.10 1.93
CA ARG A 270 -1.73 6.46 1.52
C ARG A 270 -2.78 7.01 2.45
N HIS A 271 -2.61 8.27 2.82
CA HIS A 271 -3.44 8.96 3.80
C HIS A 271 -3.78 10.37 3.31
N LEU A 272 -5.02 10.81 3.47
CA LEU A 272 -5.41 12.20 3.36
C LEU A 272 -4.89 12.99 4.55
N VAL A 273 -4.43 14.21 4.30
CA VAL A 273 -4.02 15.15 5.33
C VAL A 273 -4.99 16.34 5.31
N LEU A 274 -5.80 16.45 6.35
CA LEU A 274 -6.88 17.43 6.44
C LEU A 274 -6.57 18.43 7.55
N PRO A 275 -6.71 19.75 7.33
CA PRO A 275 -6.53 20.73 8.39
C PRO A 275 -7.65 20.60 9.43
N ILE A 276 -7.29 20.69 10.71
CA ILE A 276 -8.26 20.76 11.82
C ILE A 276 -8.26 22.17 12.41
N ALA A 277 -9.44 22.68 12.74
CA ALA A 277 -9.59 23.95 13.42
C ALA A 277 -9.45 23.70 14.93
N VAL A 278 -8.25 23.88 15.46
CA VAL A 278 -8.02 23.75 16.91
C VAL A 278 -8.32 25.10 17.57
N ASN A 279 -9.41 25.17 18.32
CA ASN A 279 -9.65 26.29 19.23
C ASN A 279 -8.63 26.18 20.38
N LYS A 280 -7.74 27.18 20.52
CA LYS A 280 -6.70 27.21 21.56
C LYS A 280 -7.20 27.53 22.98
N GLU A 281 -8.51 27.57 23.20
CA GLU A 281 -9.12 27.73 24.52
C GLU A 281 -10.31 26.76 24.60
N GLY A 282 -10.21 25.67 25.38
CA GLY A 282 -11.40 24.84 25.65
C GLY A 282 -11.24 23.35 26.00
N ASP A 283 -10.05 22.80 26.28
CA ASP A 283 -9.93 21.37 26.67
C ASP A 283 -9.96 21.14 28.21
N GLU A 284 -10.48 22.10 28.96
CA GLU A 284 -10.97 21.90 30.33
C GLU A 284 -12.44 22.35 30.37
N MET A 285 -13.36 21.39 30.21
CA MET A 285 -14.63 21.23 30.96
C MET A 285 -15.70 20.52 30.10
N GLY A 286 -15.90 19.22 30.36
CA GLY A 286 -17.19 18.53 30.36
C GLY A 286 -18.13 18.63 29.14
N THR A 287 -18.32 17.49 28.47
CA THR A 287 -19.51 17.15 27.69
C THR A 287 -20.80 17.46 28.47
N GLY A 288 -21.49 18.53 28.08
CA GLY A 288 -22.75 18.98 28.65
C GLY A 288 -23.68 19.47 27.56
N THR A 289 -24.61 18.60 27.17
CA THR A 289 -25.83 18.75 26.38
C THR A 289 -26.27 20.17 25.90
N SER A 290 -26.66 20.18 24.61
CA SER A 290 -27.60 21.05 23.87
C SER A 290 -27.13 22.45 23.43
N ASP A 291 -26.46 22.53 22.25
CA ASP A 291 -26.74 23.48 21.13
C ASP A 291 -25.67 23.37 19.99
N GLU A 292 -25.31 22.16 19.54
CA GLU A 292 -24.12 21.95 18.68
C GLU A 292 -24.31 22.35 17.19
N THR A 293 -25.53 22.44 16.67
CA THR A 293 -25.78 22.63 15.22
C THR A 293 -25.53 24.06 14.71
N GLU A 294 -25.71 25.09 15.55
CA GLU A 294 -25.43 26.49 15.19
C GLU A 294 -23.96 26.89 15.43
N GLU A 295 -23.26 26.20 16.36
CA GLU A 295 -21.85 26.44 16.63
C GLU A 295 -20.90 25.79 15.61
N GLU A 296 -21.20 24.58 15.08
CA GLU A 296 -20.36 23.94 14.05
C GLU A 296 -20.33 24.72 12.72
N THR A 297 -21.45 25.34 12.33
CA THR A 297 -21.53 26.11 11.07
C THR A 297 -20.86 27.47 11.19
N SER A 298 -20.85 28.08 12.37
CA SER A 298 -20.18 29.35 12.64
C SER A 298 -18.67 29.19 12.86
N THR A 299 -18.22 28.14 13.55
CA THR A 299 -16.80 27.79 13.72
C THR A 299 -16.12 27.41 12.40
N ASN A 300 -16.76 26.58 11.56
CA ASN A 300 -16.23 26.26 10.23
C ASN A 300 -16.13 27.49 9.30
N GLN A 301 -17.05 28.45 9.42
CA GLN A 301 -16.99 29.71 8.67
C GLN A 301 -15.89 30.66 9.17
N MET A 302 -15.56 30.65 10.47
CA MET A 302 -14.43 31.41 11.01
C MET A 302 -13.09 30.74 10.67
N ALA A 303 -12.99 29.42 10.82
CA ALA A 303 -11.81 28.64 10.45
C ALA A 303 -11.48 28.76 8.95
N GLY A 304 -12.49 28.74 8.09
CA GLY A 304 -12.33 28.91 6.63
C GLY A 304 -11.83 30.29 6.18
N LYS A 305 -11.85 31.29 7.06
CA LYS A 305 -11.30 32.64 6.80
C LYS A 305 -9.87 32.81 7.32
N SER A 306 -9.44 31.94 8.23
CA SER A 306 -8.07 31.97 8.76
C SER A 306 -7.09 31.34 7.76
N PRO A 307 -5.90 31.93 7.53
CA PRO A 307 -4.91 31.35 6.64
C PRO A 307 -4.39 30.05 7.24
N ASN A 308 -4.49 28.96 6.48
CA ASN A 308 -4.05 27.64 6.92
C ASN A 308 -2.88 27.13 6.06
N PHE A 309 -1.82 26.65 6.73
CA PHE A 309 -0.61 26.18 6.06
C PHE A 309 -0.86 24.99 5.13
N CYS A 310 -1.79 24.07 5.45
CA CYS A 310 -2.11 22.94 4.57
C CYS A 310 -2.71 23.40 3.23
N VAL A 311 -3.53 24.46 3.25
CA VAL A 311 -4.12 25.02 2.02
C VAL A 311 -3.03 25.64 1.15
N LEU A 312 -2.11 26.40 1.76
CA LEU A 312 -0.94 26.97 1.07
C LEU A 312 -0.05 25.87 0.48
N LEU A 313 0.36 24.90 1.30
CA LEU A 313 1.22 23.80 0.90
C LEU A 313 0.60 22.99 -0.25
N HIS A 314 -0.66 22.58 -0.14
CA HIS A 314 -1.35 21.86 -1.21
C HIS A 314 -1.41 22.66 -2.51
N GLY A 315 -1.72 23.97 -2.43
CA GLY A 315 -1.75 24.85 -3.59
C GLY A 315 -0.39 24.94 -4.29
N SER A 316 0.67 25.16 -3.52
CA SER A 316 2.05 25.23 -4.02
C SER A 316 2.51 23.91 -4.63
N LEU A 317 2.35 22.78 -3.94
CA LEU A 317 2.75 21.46 -4.46
C LEU A 317 2.06 21.12 -5.78
N LYS A 318 0.80 21.51 -5.93
CA LYS A 318 0.04 21.28 -7.16
C LYS A 318 0.50 22.16 -8.32
N VAL A 319 0.74 23.45 -8.07
CA VAL A 319 1.14 24.40 -9.11
C VAL A 319 2.56 24.13 -9.59
N GLU A 320 3.46 23.89 -8.65
CA GLU A 320 4.88 23.65 -8.94
C GLU A 320 5.16 22.21 -9.38
N GLY A 321 4.20 21.29 -9.26
CA GLY A 321 4.41 19.89 -9.61
C GLY A 321 5.49 19.23 -8.74
N MET A 322 5.48 19.53 -7.44
CA MET A 322 6.45 19.03 -6.46
C MET A 322 5.79 18.14 -5.41
N VAL A 323 6.62 17.40 -4.69
CA VAL A 323 6.28 16.68 -3.46
C VAL A 323 7.13 17.19 -2.31
N ALA A 324 6.59 17.21 -1.09
CA ALA A 324 7.34 17.53 0.11
C ALA A 324 7.76 16.24 0.83
N LEU A 325 9.05 16.07 1.09
CA LEU A 325 9.54 14.96 1.92
C LEU A 325 9.21 15.23 3.38
N VAL A 326 8.61 14.24 4.05
CA VAL A 326 8.22 14.33 5.45
C VAL A 326 8.92 13.26 6.27
N GLN A 327 9.44 13.63 7.44
CA GLN A 327 9.99 12.70 8.41
C GLN A 327 8.85 12.11 9.24
N LEU A 328 8.75 10.79 9.24
CA LEU A 328 7.73 10.02 9.96
C LEU A 328 8.27 9.45 11.27
N GLY A 329 9.60 9.30 11.37
CA GLY A 329 10.31 8.76 12.52
C GLY A 329 11.83 8.71 12.28
N PRO A 330 12.59 8.10 13.20
CA PRO A 330 14.02 7.84 13.00
C PRO A 330 14.24 6.92 11.80
N ASP A 331 15.00 7.36 10.80
CA ASP A 331 15.22 6.65 9.53
C ASP A 331 13.94 6.18 8.82
N TRP A 332 12.85 6.96 8.96
CA TRP A 332 11.60 6.69 8.29
C TRP A 332 11.00 7.98 7.70
N PHE A 333 10.68 7.91 6.41
CA PHE A 333 10.29 9.06 5.61
C PHE A 333 9.05 8.74 4.77
N GLY A 334 8.36 9.78 4.37
CA GLY A 334 7.25 9.73 3.42
C GLY A 334 7.27 10.94 2.50
N MET A 335 6.19 11.09 1.75
CA MET A 335 5.98 12.26 0.89
C MET A 335 4.57 12.81 1.01
N LEU A 336 4.46 14.13 1.00
CA LEU A 336 3.22 14.88 0.86
C LEU A 336 3.10 15.39 -0.57
N TYR A 337 1.93 15.21 -1.16
CA TYR A 337 1.68 15.59 -2.55
C TYR A 337 0.21 15.93 -2.76
N SER A 338 -0.06 16.71 -3.79
CA SER A 338 -1.42 16.98 -4.23
C SER A 338 -1.89 15.86 -5.14
N GLN A 339 -2.98 15.20 -4.80
CA GLN A 339 -3.65 14.25 -5.67
C GLN A 339 -5.02 14.76 -6.08
N ALA A 340 -5.30 14.72 -7.38
CA ALA A 340 -6.63 14.94 -7.92
C ALA A 340 -7.36 13.60 -8.05
N ASP A 341 -8.40 13.40 -7.24
CA ASP A 341 -9.32 12.26 -7.37
C ASP A 341 -10.28 12.46 -8.56
N SER A 342 -10.56 13.73 -8.90
CA SER A 342 -11.33 14.12 -10.08
C SER A 342 -10.83 15.44 -10.66
N LYS A 343 -11.34 15.83 -11.84
CA LYS A 343 -11.07 17.14 -12.46
C LYS A 343 -11.43 18.34 -11.56
N LYS A 344 -12.23 18.16 -10.50
CA LYS A 344 -12.77 19.25 -9.66
C LYS A 344 -12.24 19.30 -8.23
N LYS A 345 -11.70 18.21 -7.68
CA LYS A 345 -11.28 18.15 -6.27
C LYS A 345 -9.89 17.52 -6.16
N SER A 346 -8.94 18.28 -5.61
CA SER A 346 -7.64 17.78 -5.18
C SER A 346 -7.48 18.04 -3.69
N ASN A 347 -6.85 17.09 -3.00
CA ASN A 347 -6.54 17.20 -1.58
C ASN A 347 -5.06 16.91 -1.36
N LEU A 348 -4.55 17.35 -0.21
CA LEU A 348 -3.23 16.97 0.27
C LEU A 348 -3.27 15.49 0.71
N MET A 349 -2.34 14.70 0.20
CA MET A 349 -2.16 13.31 0.59
C MET A 349 -0.73 13.09 1.05
N MET A 350 -0.57 12.16 1.98
CA MET A 350 0.68 11.64 2.48
C MET A 350 0.82 10.17 2.07
N SER A 351 1.97 9.79 1.55
CA SER A 351 2.35 8.40 1.35
C SER A 351 3.53 8.05 2.24
N LEU A 352 3.50 6.87 2.85
CA LEU A 352 4.58 6.38 3.70
C LEU A 352 5.52 5.50 2.85
N PHE A 353 6.83 5.75 2.90
CA PHE A 353 7.79 4.85 2.27
C PHE A 353 8.06 3.64 3.15
N GLU A 354 8.71 2.65 2.56
CA GLU A 354 9.26 1.52 3.29
C GLU A 354 10.30 1.99 4.32
N PHE A 355 10.41 1.27 5.43
CA PHE A 355 11.38 1.60 6.46
C PHE A 355 12.80 1.37 5.97
N GLY A 356 13.70 2.29 6.32
CA GLY A 356 15.13 2.14 6.06
C GLY A 356 15.77 3.42 5.52
N SER A 357 17.10 3.36 5.41
CA SER A 357 17.91 4.51 4.99
C SER A 357 17.84 4.81 3.50
N GLU A 358 17.50 3.81 2.67
CA GLU A 358 17.45 3.90 1.20
C GLU A 358 16.13 3.33 0.64
N PRO A 359 14.97 3.91 0.99
CA PRO A 359 13.68 3.40 0.52
C PRO A 359 13.55 3.49 -1.01
N LEU A 360 14.18 4.51 -1.61
CA LEU A 360 14.14 4.77 -3.05
C LEU A 360 15.57 4.80 -3.61
N PRO A 361 16.02 3.75 -4.32
CA PRO A 361 17.40 3.65 -4.81
C PRO A 361 17.82 4.80 -5.73
N TRP A 362 16.87 5.41 -6.45
CA TRP A 362 17.14 6.53 -7.36
C TRP A 362 17.24 7.89 -6.64
N LEU A 363 16.79 8.01 -5.38
CA LEU A 363 17.10 9.15 -4.51
C LEU A 363 18.35 8.91 -3.66
N GLY A 364 18.72 7.64 -3.45
CA GLY A 364 19.82 7.26 -2.57
C GLY A 364 19.42 7.36 -1.09
N ARG A 365 20.39 7.68 -0.22
CA ARG A 365 20.14 7.82 1.22
C ARG A 365 19.41 9.11 1.50
N VAL A 366 18.22 9.02 2.07
CA VAL A 366 17.41 10.22 2.40
C VAL A 366 18.16 11.14 3.38
N SER A 367 18.92 10.56 4.30
CA SER A 367 19.76 11.30 5.26
C SER A 367 20.95 12.06 4.61
N GLN A 368 21.26 11.79 3.34
CA GLN A 368 22.31 12.48 2.58
C GLN A 368 21.75 13.52 1.62
N LEU A 369 20.42 13.68 1.55
CA LEU A 369 19.79 14.76 0.82
C LEU A 369 20.01 16.06 1.59
N GLY A 370 20.72 16.99 0.96
CA GLY A 370 21.03 18.31 1.50
C GLY A 370 20.36 19.41 0.69
N PRO A 371 20.32 20.64 1.23
CA PRO A 371 19.80 21.78 0.49
C PRO A 371 20.71 22.12 -0.70
N ALA A 372 20.13 22.58 -1.79
CA ALA A 372 20.87 22.98 -2.99
C ALA A 372 21.88 24.13 -2.71
N SER A 373 21.67 24.91 -1.63
CA SER A 373 22.58 25.96 -1.17
C SER A 373 23.96 25.46 -0.74
N ASP A 374 24.04 24.21 -0.29
CA ASP A 374 25.29 23.63 0.22
C ASP A 374 26.13 23.02 -0.92
N ALA A 375 25.53 22.87 -2.11
CA ALA A 375 26.22 22.41 -3.30
C ALA A 375 27.06 23.54 -3.92
N ALA A 376 28.19 23.17 -4.54
CA ALA A 376 29.06 24.15 -5.21
C ALA A 376 28.37 24.83 -6.41
N GLU A 377 27.47 24.12 -7.07
CA GLU A 377 26.65 24.59 -8.20
C GLU A 377 25.23 24.07 -8.00
N ASN A 378 24.22 24.81 -8.49
CA ASN A 378 22.84 24.35 -8.41
C ASN A 378 22.67 23.07 -9.26
N PRO A 379 22.36 21.91 -8.67
CA PRO A 379 22.25 20.65 -9.40
C PRO A 379 21.10 20.65 -10.43
N TYR A 380 20.11 21.52 -10.26
CA TYR A 380 19.01 21.71 -11.20
C TYR A 380 19.37 22.65 -12.38
N GLY A 381 20.53 23.29 -12.32
CA GLY A 381 20.95 24.32 -13.27
C GLY A 381 20.29 25.68 -13.00
N GLU A 382 20.78 26.73 -13.65
CA GLU A 382 20.23 28.09 -13.49
C GLU A 382 18.82 28.25 -14.10
N ASP A 383 18.54 27.48 -15.16
CA ASP A 383 17.28 27.49 -15.90
C ASP A 383 16.38 26.28 -15.58
N ASP A 384 16.67 25.52 -14.51
CA ASP A 384 15.91 24.33 -14.10
C ASP A 384 15.82 23.25 -15.21
N SER A 385 16.89 23.10 -15.97
CA SER A 385 16.97 22.23 -17.15
C SER A 385 17.68 20.90 -16.89
N LYS A 386 18.19 20.70 -15.68
CA LYS A 386 18.91 19.51 -15.25
C LYS A 386 18.29 18.98 -13.97
N SER A 387 18.63 17.75 -13.61
CA SER A 387 18.29 17.19 -12.30
C SER A 387 19.46 16.34 -11.80
N PRO A 388 19.74 16.34 -10.48
CA PRO A 388 20.67 15.39 -9.88
C PRO A 388 20.12 13.95 -9.86
N PHE A 389 18.82 13.78 -10.15
CA PHE A 389 18.14 12.50 -10.17
C PHE A 389 17.83 12.04 -11.61
N PRO A 390 17.67 10.73 -11.85
CA PRO A 390 17.83 9.62 -10.90
C PRO A 390 19.31 9.26 -10.64
N ILE A 391 19.64 8.87 -9.41
CA ILE A 391 20.93 8.28 -9.08
C ILE A 391 21.06 6.92 -9.79
N GLN A 392 22.08 6.78 -10.62
CA GLN A 392 22.33 5.55 -11.36
C GLN A 392 22.94 4.48 -10.44
N PRO A 393 22.52 3.21 -10.56
CA PRO A 393 23.13 2.14 -9.81
C PRO A 393 24.60 1.96 -10.21
N LYS A 394 25.47 1.64 -9.23
CA LYS A 394 26.90 1.40 -9.47
C LYS A 394 27.18 0.39 -10.58
N HIS A 395 26.30 -0.61 -10.73
CA HIS A 395 26.37 -1.62 -11.78
C HIS A 395 25.16 -1.52 -12.69
N LYS A 396 25.41 -1.40 -14.00
CA LYS A 396 24.38 -1.47 -15.04
C LYS A 396 23.71 -2.84 -15.00
N ARG A 397 22.39 -2.86 -15.24
CA ARG A 397 21.63 -4.10 -15.37
C ARG A 397 21.85 -4.71 -16.75
N SER A 398 21.54 -6.00 -16.90
CA SER A 398 21.76 -6.76 -18.14
C SER A 398 21.07 -6.16 -19.37
N TYR A 399 19.93 -5.50 -19.22
CA TYR A 399 19.21 -4.83 -20.31
C TYR A 399 19.76 -3.43 -20.64
N ALA A 400 20.55 -2.84 -19.74
CA ALA A 400 21.19 -1.53 -19.91
C ALA A 400 22.70 -1.66 -20.20
N GLN A 401 23.17 -2.90 -20.41
CA GLN A 401 24.54 -3.23 -20.75
C GLN A 401 24.54 -4.25 -21.89
N ASN A 402 25.58 -4.21 -22.72
CA ASN A 402 25.75 -5.22 -23.75
C ASN A 402 26.02 -6.58 -23.11
N VAL A 403 25.05 -7.50 -23.23
CA VAL A 403 25.16 -8.89 -22.81
C VAL A 403 25.11 -9.83 -24.01
N THR A 404 25.78 -10.97 -23.92
CA THR A 404 25.77 -12.00 -24.98
C THR A 404 24.89 -13.17 -24.56
N VAL A 405 23.84 -13.43 -25.34
CA VAL A 405 22.88 -14.52 -25.12
C VAL A 405 22.76 -15.35 -26.40
N TRP A 406 23.29 -16.57 -26.39
CA TRP A 406 23.27 -17.50 -27.54
C TRP A 406 22.43 -18.76 -27.28
N ILE A 407 21.32 -18.59 -26.56
CA ILE A 407 20.34 -19.66 -26.31
C ILE A 407 19.38 -19.81 -27.50
N LYS A 408 19.12 -18.72 -28.23
CA LYS A 408 18.28 -18.69 -29.44
C LYS A 408 19.11 -18.27 -30.64
N ALA A 409 18.82 -18.79 -31.83
CA ALA A 409 19.62 -18.63 -33.05
C ALA A 409 19.69 -17.19 -33.64
N SER A 410 19.08 -16.20 -33.00
CA SER A 410 18.84 -14.85 -33.55
C SER A 410 19.64 -13.76 -32.84
N GLY A 411 20.98 -13.79 -32.93
CA GLY A 411 21.83 -12.78 -32.28
C GLY A 411 23.26 -12.72 -32.80
N LEU A 412 23.48 -12.03 -33.92
CA LEU A 412 24.82 -11.67 -34.39
C LEU A 412 25.35 -10.45 -33.61
N GLN A 413 26.61 -10.49 -33.22
CA GLN A 413 27.25 -9.50 -32.36
C GLN A 413 28.61 -9.05 -32.94
N GLU A 414 29.07 -7.86 -32.53
CA GLU A 414 30.36 -7.28 -32.94
C GLU A 414 31.54 -8.23 -32.68
N LEU A 415 32.55 -8.19 -33.56
CA LEU A 415 33.66 -9.16 -33.65
C LEU A 415 34.35 -9.48 -32.32
N ASN A 416 34.81 -8.45 -31.58
CA ASN A 416 35.50 -8.66 -30.30
C ASN A 416 34.55 -9.13 -29.19
N ARG A 417 33.27 -8.73 -29.23
CA ARG A 417 32.25 -9.18 -28.28
C ARG A 417 31.93 -10.65 -28.50
N LEU A 418 31.76 -11.06 -29.75
CA LEU A 418 31.63 -12.46 -30.15
C LEU A 418 32.87 -13.26 -29.74
N ARG A 419 34.07 -12.73 -29.99
CA ARG A 419 35.33 -13.38 -29.56
C ARG A 419 35.33 -13.64 -28.07
N LYS A 420 35.17 -12.61 -27.24
CA LYS A 420 35.21 -12.71 -25.78
C LYS A 420 34.13 -13.67 -25.25
N ALA A 421 32.91 -13.60 -25.78
CA ALA A 421 31.84 -14.51 -25.38
C ALA A 421 32.12 -15.96 -25.77
N ALA A 422 32.61 -16.24 -26.98
CA ALA A 422 32.96 -17.58 -27.41
C ALA A 422 34.09 -18.19 -26.57
N LEU A 423 35.10 -17.38 -26.21
CA LEU A 423 36.17 -17.81 -25.30
C LEU A 423 35.63 -18.13 -23.90
N ALA A 424 34.77 -17.27 -23.35
CA ALA A 424 34.17 -17.47 -22.03
C ALA A 424 33.23 -18.68 -21.97
N PHE A 425 32.46 -18.93 -23.03
CA PHE A 425 31.58 -20.10 -23.13
C PHE A 425 32.30 -21.38 -23.60
N GLY A 426 33.57 -21.29 -24.00
CA GLY A 426 34.31 -22.41 -24.58
C GLY A 426 33.80 -22.86 -25.96
N PHE A 427 33.12 -21.98 -26.69
CA PHE A 427 32.58 -22.26 -28.03
C PHE A 427 33.58 -21.87 -29.13
N TRP A 428 34.73 -22.55 -29.16
CA TRP A 428 35.84 -22.27 -30.09
C TRP A 428 35.47 -22.49 -31.56
N GLU A 429 34.60 -23.46 -31.85
CA GLU A 429 34.12 -23.75 -33.20
C GLU A 429 33.38 -22.56 -33.84
N LEU A 430 32.65 -21.77 -33.04
CA LEU A 430 32.01 -20.56 -33.53
C LEU A 430 33.02 -19.55 -34.08
N LEU A 431 34.20 -19.43 -33.45
CA LEU A 431 35.25 -18.52 -33.93
C LEU A 431 35.83 -18.98 -35.27
N LYS A 432 35.97 -20.30 -35.47
CA LYS A 432 36.41 -20.86 -36.75
C LYS A 432 35.37 -20.59 -37.85
N SER A 433 34.11 -20.88 -37.58
CA SER A 433 33.02 -20.67 -38.55
C SER A 433 32.82 -19.20 -38.92
N VAL A 434 32.91 -18.29 -37.94
CA VAL A 434 32.82 -16.85 -38.22
C VAL A 434 34.03 -16.37 -39.03
N ALA A 435 35.23 -16.89 -38.77
CA ALA A 435 36.41 -16.56 -39.57
C ALA A 435 36.30 -17.02 -41.03
N GLU A 436 35.80 -18.23 -41.27
CA GLU A 436 35.52 -18.74 -42.62
C GLU A 436 34.45 -17.89 -43.34
N LEU A 437 33.44 -17.42 -42.61
CA LEU A 437 32.43 -16.51 -43.15
C LEU A 437 33.06 -15.17 -43.56
N LEU A 438 33.93 -14.58 -42.74
CA LEU A 438 34.64 -13.35 -43.08
C LEU A 438 35.57 -13.51 -44.31
N GLU A 439 36.24 -14.65 -44.44
CA GLU A 439 37.03 -14.97 -45.64
C GLU A 439 36.16 -15.05 -46.89
N ARG A 440 35.00 -15.70 -46.78
CA ARG A 440 34.03 -15.77 -47.87
C ARG A 440 33.52 -14.39 -48.27
N GLU A 441 33.13 -13.55 -47.30
CA GLU A 441 32.69 -12.17 -47.58
C GLU A 441 33.81 -11.34 -48.22
N CYS A 442 35.07 -11.52 -47.80
CA CYS A 442 36.21 -10.86 -48.43
C CYS A 442 36.35 -11.22 -49.92
N THR A 443 36.07 -12.46 -50.31
CA THR A 443 36.10 -12.91 -51.72
C THR A 443 34.89 -12.44 -52.54
N LEU A 444 33.79 -12.07 -51.88
CA LEU A 444 32.53 -11.65 -52.51
C LEU A 444 32.38 -10.12 -52.56
N LEU A 445 33.42 -9.37 -52.18
CA LEU A 445 33.40 -7.91 -52.24
C LEU A 445 33.14 -7.42 -53.68
N PRO A 446 32.23 -6.46 -53.89
CA PRO A 446 32.04 -5.84 -55.20
C PRO A 446 33.30 -5.10 -55.67
N ASP A 447 33.49 -4.99 -56.99
CA ASP A 447 34.61 -4.24 -57.59
C ASP A 447 34.60 -2.74 -57.22
N SER A 448 33.45 -2.22 -56.77
CA SER A 448 33.29 -0.85 -56.26
C SER A 448 33.63 -0.67 -54.79
N ALA A 449 33.99 -1.74 -54.08
CA ALA A 449 34.34 -1.68 -52.66
C ALA A 449 35.68 -0.98 -52.42
N HIS A 450 35.79 -0.30 -51.29
CA HIS A 450 37.02 0.37 -50.89
C HIS A 450 38.15 -0.67 -50.65
N PRO A 451 39.39 -0.44 -51.13
CA PRO A 451 40.47 -1.43 -51.04
C PRO A 451 40.78 -1.87 -49.60
N ASP A 452 40.60 -0.98 -48.63
CA ASP A 452 40.79 -1.29 -47.20
C ASP A 452 39.86 -2.42 -46.69
N ALA A 453 38.65 -2.57 -47.26
CA ALA A 453 37.69 -3.57 -46.79
C ALA A 453 38.23 -5.00 -46.89
N ALA A 454 38.96 -5.32 -47.96
CA ALA A 454 39.56 -6.64 -48.15
C ALA A 454 40.68 -6.91 -47.13
N PHE A 455 41.50 -5.90 -46.83
CA PHE A 455 42.58 -5.99 -45.83
C PHE A 455 42.01 -6.20 -44.42
N GLN A 456 40.99 -5.44 -44.03
CA GLN A 456 40.37 -5.55 -42.70
C GLN A 456 39.64 -6.88 -42.50
N LEU A 457 38.88 -7.37 -43.49
CA LEU A 457 38.16 -8.64 -43.40
C LEU A 457 39.12 -9.83 -43.31
N SER A 458 40.16 -9.85 -44.16
CA SER A 458 41.20 -10.89 -44.13
C SER A 458 41.95 -10.89 -42.80
N HIS A 459 42.28 -9.71 -42.28
CA HIS A 459 42.92 -9.57 -40.98
C HIS A 459 42.04 -10.11 -39.85
N ALA A 460 40.78 -9.69 -39.79
CA ALA A 460 39.82 -10.12 -38.77
C ALA A 460 39.63 -11.64 -38.76
N ALA A 461 39.51 -12.26 -39.94
CA ALA A 461 39.39 -13.71 -40.07
C ALA A 461 40.64 -14.45 -39.56
N GLN A 462 41.83 -14.00 -39.94
CA GLN A 462 43.09 -14.60 -39.49
C GLN A 462 43.22 -14.51 -37.96
N GLN A 463 42.90 -13.36 -37.37
CA GLN A 463 42.97 -13.15 -35.92
C GLN A 463 41.95 -14.01 -35.15
N LEU A 464 40.75 -14.21 -35.69
CA LEU A 464 39.75 -15.13 -35.12
C LEU A 464 40.20 -16.59 -35.16
N LYS A 465 40.82 -17.05 -36.26
CA LYS A 465 41.39 -18.41 -36.34
C LYS A 465 42.52 -18.62 -35.35
N LEU A 466 43.37 -17.60 -35.13
CA LEU A 466 44.40 -17.66 -34.10
C LEU A 466 43.78 -17.73 -32.69
N ALA A 467 42.72 -16.96 -32.43
CA ALA A 467 42.00 -17.01 -31.15
C ALA A 467 41.30 -18.36 -30.90
N SER A 468 40.87 -19.08 -31.95
CA SER A 468 40.18 -20.37 -31.82
C SER A 468 41.10 -21.56 -31.51
N SER A 469 42.42 -21.38 -31.65
CA SER A 469 43.43 -22.44 -31.47
C SER A 469 43.84 -22.67 -30.00
N GLY A 470 43.34 -21.87 -29.05
CA GLY A 470 43.52 -22.04 -27.61
C GLY A 470 44.91 -21.69 -27.05
N ASP A 471 45.98 -21.83 -27.84
CA ASP A 471 47.37 -21.88 -27.34
C ASP A 471 48.20 -20.61 -27.65
N SER A 472 47.54 -19.46 -27.74
CA SER A 472 48.18 -18.22 -28.20
C SER A 472 47.80 -16.99 -27.39
N LYS A 473 48.67 -15.97 -27.41
CA LYS A 473 48.40 -14.60 -26.93
C LYS A 473 47.06 -14.03 -27.44
N TYR A 474 46.59 -14.54 -28.59
CA TYR A 474 45.33 -14.18 -29.23
C TYR A 474 44.07 -14.85 -28.63
N ALA A 475 44.23 -15.91 -27.82
CA ALA A 475 43.15 -16.56 -27.07
C ALA A 475 42.92 -15.94 -25.68
N ALA A 476 43.78 -15.00 -25.25
CA ALA A 476 43.61 -14.28 -24.00
C ALA A 476 42.32 -13.43 -24.02
N PHE A 477 41.57 -13.42 -22.92
CA PHE A 477 40.30 -12.70 -22.82
C PHE A 477 40.48 -11.18 -22.98
N GLU A 478 41.58 -10.62 -22.48
CA GLU A 478 41.89 -9.19 -22.55
C GLU A 478 42.38 -8.72 -23.93
N HIS A 479 42.82 -9.63 -24.80
CA HIS A 479 43.34 -9.28 -26.11
C HIS A 479 42.21 -8.85 -27.08
N ASN A 480 42.26 -7.64 -27.64
CA ASN A 480 41.28 -7.20 -28.64
C ASN A 480 41.90 -7.23 -30.04
N ILE A 481 41.11 -7.66 -31.03
CA ILE A 481 41.44 -7.52 -32.45
C ILE A 481 41.30 -6.05 -32.82
N THR A 482 42.41 -5.39 -33.15
CA THR A 482 42.45 -4.02 -33.65
C THR A 482 42.45 -4.02 -35.18
N PRO A 483 41.84 -3.03 -35.85
CA PRO A 483 41.94 -2.90 -37.30
C PRO A 483 43.39 -2.72 -37.74
N MET A 484 43.72 -3.18 -38.95
CA MET A 484 45.02 -2.89 -39.56
C MET A 484 45.12 -1.39 -39.86
N LEU A 485 46.27 -0.77 -39.62
CA LEU A 485 46.56 0.57 -40.10
C LEU A 485 46.90 0.48 -41.58
N THR A 486 46.08 1.11 -42.42
CA THR A 486 46.30 1.16 -43.87
C THR A 486 46.42 2.61 -44.34
N ASP A 487 47.32 2.86 -45.28
CA ASP A 487 47.66 4.20 -45.76
C ASP A 487 46.68 4.74 -46.82
N PHE A 488 45.43 4.24 -46.84
CA PHE A 488 44.42 4.62 -47.83
C PHE A 488 43.71 5.94 -47.52
N SER A 489 43.84 6.48 -46.29
CA SER A 489 43.45 7.85 -45.97
C SER A 489 44.50 8.82 -46.51
N GLY A 490 44.15 9.60 -47.54
CA GLY A 490 45.08 10.40 -48.34
C GLY A 490 46.20 11.10 -47.56
N GLY A 491 47.44 10.85 -47.99
CA GLY A 491 48.62 11.56 -47.55
C GLY A 491 48.50 13.06 -47.81
N GLY A 492 48.44 13.82 -46.72
CA GLY A 492 48.38 15.27 -46.72
C GLY A 492 48.99 15.83 -45.44
N GLY A 493 50.33 15.79 -45.35
CA GLY A 493 51.11 16.68 -44.50
C GLY A 493 51.61 16.11 -43.17
N ALA A 494 52.85 15.60 -43.18
CA ALA A 494 53.91 16.05 -42.25
C ALA A 494 55.23 15.43 -42.70
N GLU A 495 56.20 16.30 -42.94
CA GLU A 495 57.54 16.00 -43.44
C GLU A 495 58.30 15.03 -42.55
N ARG A 496 59.07 14.15 -43.20
CA ARG A 496 60.28 13.58 -42.63
C ARG A 496 61.29 14.72 -42.44
N ILE A 497 61.65 15.03 -41.19
CA ILE A 497 63.00 14.95 -40.57
C ILE A 497 62.78 14.81 -39.06
#